data_AF-A0A6C1T042-F1
#
_entry.id   AF-A0A6C1T042-F1
#
_cell.length_a   1.000
_cell.length_b   1.000
_cell.length_c   1.000
_cell.angle_alpha   90.00
_cell.angle_beta   90.00
_cell.angle_gamma   90.00
#
_symmetry.space_group_name_H-M   'P 1'
#
loop_
_entity.id
_entity.type
_entity.pdbx_description
1 polymer ?
#
loop_
_entity_poly.entity_id
_entity_poly.type
_entity_poly.pdbx_seq_one_letter_code
_entity_poly.pdbx_strand_id
1 'polypeptide(L)'
;MTSFNEQIPPASGAAGAAGIAARDTVAPRKRRRFSADLSALGEPALWGFGGALALGIIMIAVFLMAVLYNGATTFWPKPIERVELTDGSVIAGTERRGTIFRPQLASLDDDTRSMIEANDGFAYRTLYQTANFDLYGDDFQWVADFEVENITRPEDFYYFERQTWGVFIGRIAGMSIDGQEMDYDPAVLRREQRAARDRFREIRRIERSEIGRINHQIERERLAQRRALLQEGQIQLGETADVDDMAAQASAGVLAESQARIEDLQAEFQVLQARVNEIRATDRRFTVTLEEVGGRQITPEISQIVRYFPANTIGVLDKIGIYVARWWEFVSAEPREANTQGGVLPAIFGTVAMTLLMVVFVAPFGVITALYLREYAKQG
;
A
#
# COMPACT_ATOMS: atom_id res chain seq x y z
N MET A 1 15.30 -95.79 1.00
CA MET A 1 16.72 -96.06 0.65
C MET A 1 17.55 -95.10 1.50
N THR A 2 18.10 -95.44 2.67
CA THR A 2 19.23 -96.36 2.99
C THR A 2 20.53 -96.02 2.23
N SER A 3 21.75 -95.92 2.80
CA SER A 3 22.29 -95.76 4.20
C SER A 3 23.85 -95.96 4.16
N PHE A 4 24.61 -95.53 5.19
CA PHE A 4 26.05 -95.87 5.46
C PHE A 4 27.11 -95.34 4.44
N ASN A 5 28.43 -95.20 4.72
CA ASN A 5 29.21 -94.86 5.93
C ASN A 5 30.67 -94.44 5.53
N GLU A 6 31.24 -93.44 6.21
CA GLU A 6 32.59 -93.38 6.86
C GLU A 6 33.82 -94.22 6.36
N GLN A 7 35.02 -93.61 6.26
CA GLN A 7 36.32 -94.04 6.90
C GLN A 7 37.59 -93.30 6.41
N ILE A 8 38.69 -93.36 7.21
CA ILE A 8 39.88 -92.47 7.19
C ILE A 8 41.20 -93.25 7.46
N PRO A 9 42.28 -93.05 6.66
CA PRO A 9 43.67 -93.07 7.17
C PRO A 9 44.58 -91.93 6.56
N PRO A 10 45.94 -91.95 6.47
CA PRO A 10 46.70 -91.19 7.48
C PRO A 10 48.00 -90.42 7.06
N ALA A 11 48.48 -89.54 7.98
CA ALA A 11 49.85 -89.34 8.50
C ALA A 11 51.10 -88.80 7.71
N SER A 12 51.78 -87.84 8.38
CA SER A 12 53.24 -87.71 8.65
C SER A 12 54.24 -87.01 7.70
N GLY A 13 55.21 -86.27 8.28
CA GLY A 13 56.43 -85.70 7.68
C GLY A 13 56.47 -84.15 7.65
N ALA A 14 57.04 -83.36 8.57
CA ALA A 14 58.38 -83.28 9.20
C ALA A 14 59.35 -82.26 8.52
N ALA A 15 59.69 -81.19 9.26
CA ALA A 15 60.85 -80.26 9.14
C ALA A 15 61.12 -79.53 7.79
N GLY A 16 61.72 -78.34 7.75
CA GLY A 16 62.21 -77.42 8.80
C GLY A 16 63.37 -76.54 8.31
N ALA A 17 63.65 -75.41 8.99
CA ALA A 17 64.82 -74.52 8.86
C ALA A 17 65.10 -73.87 7.47
N ALA A 18 64.94 -72.55 7.29
CA ALA A 18 65.83 -71.46 7.76
C ALA A 18 67.13 -71.30 6.94
N GLY A 19 67.31 -70.12 6.33
CA GLY A 19 68.51 -69.76 5.55
C GLY A 19 68.52 -68.28 5.17
N ILE A 20 69.33 -67.49 5.87
CA ILE A 20 69.53 -66.05 5.64
C ILE A 20 70.55 -65.87 4.52
N ALA A 21 70.21 -65.16 3.44
CA ALA A 21 71.20 -64.59 2.52
C ALA A 21 70.63 -63.38 1.73
N ALA A 22 71.45 -62.35 1.61
CA ALA A 22 71.16 -61.03 1.05
C ALA A 22 70.37 -61.00 -0.27
N ARG A 23 69.43 -60.04 -0.36
CA ARG A 23 69.03 -59.39 -1.62
C ARG A 23 69.00 -57.88 -1.41
N ASP A 24 69.51 -57.16 -2.40
CA ASP A 24 69.95 -55.77 -2.26
C ASP A 24 68.82 -54.75 -2.03
N THR A 25 69.25 -53.62 -1.49
CA THR A 25 68.43 -52.50 -1.01
C THR A 25 67.77 -51.72 -2.14
N VAL A 26 66.60 -52.20 -2.61
CA VAL A 26 65.68 -51.37 -3.39
C VAL A 26 65.08 -50.30 -2.47
N ALA A 27 65.58 -49.06 -2.56
CA ALA A 27 65.08 -47.94 -1.77
C ALA A 27 63.56 -47.74 -2.01
N PRO A 28 62.72 -47.72 -0.96
CA PRO A 28 61.28 -47.61 -1.13
C PRO A 28 60.92 -46.22 -1.68
N ARG A 29 60.29 -46.20 -2.87
CA ARG A 29 59.69 -44.98 -3.45
C ARG A 29 58.78 -44.33 -2.39
N LYS A 30 59.11 -43.09 -1.99
CA LYS A 30 58.27 -42.29 -1.07
C LYS A 30 56.83 -42.24 -1.60
N ARG A 31 55.92 -43.01 -1.00
CA ARG A 31 54.47 -42.80 -1.18
C ARG A 31 54.15 -41.41 -0.66
N ARG A 32 53.87 -40.46 -1.56
CA ARG A 32 53.30 -39.16 -1.19
C ARG A 32 51.96 -39.43 -0.50
N ARG A 33 51.90 -39.22 0.81
CA ARG A 33 50.63 -39.15 1.54
C ARG A 33 50.02 -37.81 1.19
N PHE A 34 48.98 -37.81 0.36
CA PHE A 34 48.12 -36.65 0.22
C PHE A 34 47.27 -36.56 1.50
N SER A 35 47.72 -35.79 2.48
CA SER A 35 46.81 -35.18 3.45
C SER A 35 46.03 -34.11 2.68
N ALA A 36 44.78 -34.40 2.35
CA ALA A 36 43.86 -33.39 1.85
C ALA A 36 43.59 -32.41 3.00
N ASP A 37 44.29 -31.28 2.97
CA ASP A 37 44.04 -30.18 3.90
C ASP A 37 42.70 -29.55 3.49
N LEU A 38 41.66 -29.64 4.34
CA LEU A 38 40.32 -29.15 4.00
C LEU A 38 40.31 -27.64 3.71
N SER A 39 41.31 -26.90 4.21
CA SER A 39 41.53 -25.49 3.89
C SER A 39 41.92 -25.26 2.42
N ALA A 40 42.62 -26.21 1.80
CA ALA A 40 43.13 -26.11 0.42
C ALA A 40 42.10 -26.52 -0.66
N LEU A 41 40.99 -27.13 -0.27
CA LEU A 41 39.93 -27.57 -1.19
C LEU A 41 38.84 -26.52 -1.44
N GLY A 42 38.82 -25.40 -0.69
CA GLY A 42 37.82 -24.34 -0.83
C GLY A 42 36.40 -24.73 -0.39
N GLU A 43 36.13 -26.01 -0.14
CA GLU A 43 34.83 -26.55 0.29
C GLU A 43 34.24 -25.80 1.51
N PRO A 44 34.97 -25.49 2.60
CA PRO A 44 34.39 -24.76 3.73
C PRO A 44 33.91 -23.35 3.36
N ALA A 45 34.61 -22.68 2.44
CA ALA A 45 34.21 -21.36 1.94
C ALA A 45 32.97 -21.47 1.02
N LEU A 46 32.88 -22.52 0.20
CA LEU A 46 31.70 -22.79 -0.62
C LEU A 46 30.44 -23.03 0.24
N TRP A 47 30.56 -23.80 1.33
CA TRP A 47 29.48 -23.96 2.33
C TRP A 47 29.16 -22.64 3.04
N GLY A 48 30.15 -21.81 3.35
CA GLY A 48 29.95 -20.47 3.90
C GLY A 48 29.16 -19.54 2.97
N PHE A 49 29.56 -19.43 1.70
CA PHE A 49 28.86 -18.62 0.71
C PHE A 49 27.48 -19.18 0.36
N GLY A 50 27.33 -20.50 0.25
CA GLY A 50 26.04 -21.16 0.04
C GLY A 50 25.09 -20.95 1.21
N GLY A 51 25.58 -21.04 2.45
CA GLY A 51 24.83 -20.74 3.66
C GLY A 51 24.42 -19.28 3.77
N ALA A 52 25.32 -18.34 3.43
CA ALA A 52 25.01 -16.92 3.39
C ALA A 52 23.96 -16.57 2.32
N LEU A 53 24.04 -17.19 1.13
CA LEU A 53 23.03 -17.04 0.08
C LEU A 53 21.67 -17.60 0.52
N ALA A 54 21.64 -18.81 1.10
CA ALA A 54 20.42 -19.41 1.62
C ALA A 54 19.78 -18.56 2.72
N LEU A 55 20.58 -18.04 3.66
CA LEU A 55 20.12 -17.12 4.69
C LEU A 55 19.57 -15.82 4.10
N GLY A 56 20.23 -15.26 3.08
CA GLY A 56 19.73 -14.08 2.36
C GLY A 56 18.38 -14.32 1.68
N ILE A 57 18.20 -15.46 1.02
CA ILE A 57 16.92 -15.87 0.42
C ILE A 57 15.83 -16.04 1.50
N ILE A 58 16.16 -16.68 2.64
CA ILE A 58 15.24 -16.84 3.76
C ILE A 58 14.85 -15.48 4.34
N MET A 59 15.79 -14.55 4.55
CA MET A 59 15.49 -13.19 5.03
C MET A 59 14.56 -12.43 4.07
N ILE A 60 14.80 -12.52 2.76
CA ILE A 60 13.92 -11.91 1.75
C ILE A 60 12.53 -12.55 1.78
N ALA A 61 12.44 -13.88 1.87
CA ALA A 61 11.16 -14.58 1.93
C ALA A 61 10.36 -14.24 3.20
N VAL A 62 11.02 -14.19 4.36
CA VAL A 62 10.42 -13.78 5.65
C VAL A 62 9.96 -12.31 5.61
N PHE A 63 10.77 -11.42 5.03
CA PHE A 63 10.41 -10.01 4.85
C PHE A 63 9.18 -9.85 3.94
N LEU A 64 9.18 -10.50 2.77
CA LEU A 64 8.04 -10.47 1.84
C LEU A 64 6.78 -11.06 2.48
N MET A 65 6.90 -12.17 3.23
CA MET A 65 5.78 -12.77 3.96
C MET A 65 5.25 -11.84 5.05
N ALA A 66 6.11 -11.13 5.78
CA ALA A 66 5.70 -10.15 6.78
C ALA A 66 5.00 -8.94 6.14
N VAL A 67 5.48 -8.44 4.99
CA VAL A 67 4.81 -7.37 4.23
C VAL A 67 3.44 -7.83 3.72
N LEU A 68 3.35 -9.03 3.14
CA LEU A 68 2.09 -9.61 2.66
C LEU A 68 1.07 -9.81 3.79
N TYR A 69 1.51 -10.32 4.94
CA TYR A 69 0.64 -10.53 6.11
C TYR A 69 0.09 -9.21 6.66
N ASN A 70 0.96 -8.20 6.85
CA ASN A 70 0.53 -6.88 7.33
C ASN A 70 -0.38 -6.16 6.32
N GLY A 71 -0.11 -6.30 5.02
CA GLY A 71 -0.98 -5.77 3.95
C GLY A 71 -2.35 -6.45 3.92
N ALA A 72 -2.39 -7.79 4.01
CA ALA A 72 -3.63 -8.56 3.98
C ALA A 72 -4.52 -8.32 5.20
N THR A 73 -3.95 -8.14 6.39
CA THR A 73 -4.74 -7.83 7.60
C THR A 73 -5.26 -6.39 7.62
N THR A 74 -4.57 -5.45 6.97
CA THR A 74 -4.93 -4.01 6.99
C THR A 74 -6.28 -3.70 6.33
N PHE A 75 -6.59 -4.34 5.19
CA PHE A 75 -7.82 -4.04 4.43
C PHE A 75 -9.05 -4.83 4.90
N TRP A 76 -8.88 -5.84 5.74
CA TRP A 76 -9.96 -6.74 6.15
C TRP A 76 -11.06 -6.00 6.95
N PRO A 77 -12.35 -6.13 6.59
CA PRO A 77 -13.43 -5.49 7.35
C PRO A 77 -13.57 -6.11 8.75
N LYS A 78 -13.26 -5.29 9.78
CA LYS A 78 -13.51 -5.60 11.19
C LYS A 78 -14.93 -5.18 11.60
N PRO A 79 -15.54 -5.84 12.60
CA PRO A 79 -16.80 -5.40 13.21
C PRO A 79 -16.64 -4.05 13.92
N ILE A 80 -17.76 -3.36 14.15
CA ILE A 80 -17.81 -2.17 14.99
C ILE A 80 -18.31 -2.59 16.37
N GLU A 81 -17.54 -2.22 17.39
CA GLU A 81 -17.85 -2.49 18.79
C GLU A 81 -18.33 -1.20 19.46
N ARG A 82 -19.49 -1.30 20.12
CA ARG A 82 -20.03 -0.29 21.03
C ARG A 82 -19.55 -0.68 22.43
N VAL A 83 -18.61 0.09 22.95
CA VAL A 83 -17.95 -0.12 24.24
C VAL A 83 -18.58 0.87 25.23
N GLU A 84 -19.19 0.33 26.27
CA GLU A 84 -19.69 1.08 27.42
C GLU A 84 -18.58 1.12 28.47
N LEU A 85 -18.21 2.33 28.92
CA LEU A 85 -17.13 2.54 29.87
C LEU A 85 -17.66 2.70 31.30
N THR A 86 -16.82 2.40 32.29
CA THR A 86 -17.17 2.45 33.71
C THR A 86 -17.48 3.87 34.23
N ASP A 87 -17.18 4.91 33.46
CA ASP A 87 -17.59 6.30 33.73
C ASP A 87 -18.99 6.65 33.16
N GLY A 88 -19.65 5.68 32.50
CA GLY A 88 -20.95 5.84 31.84
C GLY A 88 -20.88 6.43 30.43
N SER A 89 -19.69 6.77 29.92
CA SER A 89 -19.51 7.17 28.53
C SER A 89 -19.54 5.95 27.59
N VAL A 90 -19.84 6.19 26.32
CA VAL A 90 -19.96 5.14 25.31
C VAL A 90 -19.20 5.55 24.07
N ILE A 91 -18.34 4.66 23.57
CA ILE A 91 -17.65 4.82 22.30
C ILE A 91 -18.11 3.76 21.31
N ALA A 92 -17.99 4.05 20.02
CA ALA A 92 -18.17 3.08 18.95
C ALA A 92 -16.96 3.12 18.03
N GLY A 93 -16.36 1.96 17.73
CA GLY A 93 -15.16 1.92 16.91
C GLY A 93 -14.77 0.53 16.44
N THR A 94 -13.72 0.46 15.61
CA THR A 94 -13.12 -0.82 15.22
C THR A 94 -11.78 -1.03 15.94
N GLU A 95 -11.60 -2.19 16.56
CA GLU A 95 -10.35 -2.55 17.25
C GLU A 95 -9.17 -2.56 16.25
N ARG A 96 -8.13 -1.76 16.50
CA ARG A 96 -6.94 -1.67 15.61
C ARG A 96 -5.74 -2.42 16.15
N ARG A 97 -5.44 -2.22 17.43
CA ARG A 97 -4.23 -2.74 18.09
C ARG A 97 -4.41 -2.72 19.61
N GLY A 98 -4.14 -3.83 20.28
CA GLY A 98 -3.90 -3.83 21.73
C GLY A 98 -2.43 -3.71 22.10
N THR A 99 -2.15 -3.24 23.32
CA THR A 99 -0.81 -3.23 23.93
C THR A 99 -0.90 -3.28 25.45
N ILE A 100 0.09 -3.90 26.09
CA ILE A 100 0.33 -3.68 27.51
C ILE A 100 0.91 -2.28 27.74
N PHE A 101 0.59 -1.69 28.89
CA PHE A 101 1.12 -0.41 29.38
C PHE A 101 1.13 -0.41 30.92
N ARG A 102 1.73 0.63 31.53
CA ARG A 102 1.65 0.87 32.97
C ARG A 102 0.81 2.13 33.22
N PRO A 103 -0.41 2.02 33.78
CA PRO A 103 -1.27 3.17 34.08
C PRO A 103 -0.78 3.94 35.31
N GLN A 104 -1.29 5.16 35.50
CA GLN A 104 -1.01 5.96 36.69
C GLN A 104 -1.97 5.58 37.82
N LEU A 105 -1.53 4.70 38.72
CA LEU A 105 -2.32 4.09 39.80
C LEU A 105 -2.98 5.07 40.78
N ALA A 106 -2.50 6.32 40.86
CA ALA A 106 -2.97 7.32 41.81
C ALA A 106 -4.35 7.91 41.49
N SER A 107 -4.83 7.77 40.25
CA SER A 107 -6.16 8.23 39.81
C SER A 107 -7.20 7.11 39.69
N LEU A 108 -6.83 5.87 40.02
CA LEU A 108 -7.69 4.70 39.94
C LEU A 108 -8.28 4.37 41.30
N ASP A 109 -9.44 3.72 41.31
CA ASP A 109 -10.05 3.15 42.51
C ASP A 109 -9.19 2.03 43.13
N ASP A 110 -9.48 1.68 44.39
CA ASP A 110 -8.65 0.75 45.17
C ASP A 110 -8.71 -0.70 44.64
N ASP A 111 -9.83 -1.12 44.06
CA ASP A 111 -10.01 -2.47 43.51
C ASP A 111 -9.22 -2.62 42.19
N THR A 112 -9.38 -1.69 41.26
CA THR A 112 -8.61 -1.61 40.02
C THR A 112 -7.11 -1.48 40.30
N ARG A 113 -6.72 -0.66 41.29
CA ARG A 113 -5.31 -0.53 41.70
C ARG A 113 -4.74 -1.86 42.17
N SER A 114 -5.45 -2.56 43.05
CA SER A 114 -5.05 -3.87 43.59
C SER A 114 -4.91 -4.92 42.47
N MET A 115 -5.82 -4.91 41.49
CA MET A 115 -5.75 -5.79 40.32
C MET A 115 -4.52 -5.51 39.43
N ILE A 116 -4.14 -4.25 39.24
CA ILE A 116 -2.98 -3.89 38.41
C ILE A 116 -1.66 -4.15 39.15
N GLU A 117 -1.61 -3.90 40.46
CA GLU A 117 -0.46 -4.24 41.30
C GLU A 117 -0.20 -5.76 41.35
N ALA A 118 -1.25 -6.58 41.36
CA ALA A 118 -1.13 -8.04 41.23
C ALA A 118 -0.60 -8.50 39.86
N ASN A 119 -0.64 -7.65 38.83
CA ASN A 119 -0.12 -7.89 37.48
C ASN A 119 1.20 -7.14 37.21
N ASP A 120 2.09 -7.05 38.22
CA ASP A 120 3.40 -6.36 38.14
C ASP A 120 3.31 -4.87 37.70
N GLY A 121 2.17 -4.22 37.99
CA GLY A 121 1.88 -2.85 37.60
C GLY A 121 1.49 -2.67 36.13
N PHE A 122 1.18 -3.74 35.40
CA PHE A 122 0.76 -3.69 34.00
C PHE A 122 -0.75 -3.84 33.82
N ALA A 123 -1.28 -3.12 32.84
CA ALA A 123 -2.63 -3.29 32.31
C ALA A 123 -2.58 -3.47 30.79
N TYR A 124 -3.63 -4.03 30.20
CA TYR A 124 -3.83 -4.04 28.76
C TYR A 124 -4.73 -2.86 28.35
N ARG A 125 -4.52 -2.36 27.13
CA ARG A 125 -5.38 -1.36 26.50
C ARG A 125 -5.51 -1.61 25.02
N THR A 126 -6.68 -1.26 24.50
CA THR A 126 -7.07 -1.44 23.10
C THR A 126 -7.22 -0.08 22.42
N LEU A 127 -6.60 0.06 21.25
CA LEU A 127 -6.77 1.22 20.38
C LEU A 127 -7.96 0.97 19.47
N TYR A 128 -9.06 1.68 19.73
CA TYR A 128 -10.21 1.72 18.84
C TYR A 128 -10.01 2.83 17.81
N GLN A 129 -10.32 2.55 16.55
CA GLN A 129 -10.62 3.59 15.57
C GLN A 129 -12.08 3.98 15.76
N THR A 130 -12.31 5.05 16.52
CA THR A 130 -13.63 5.67 16.73
C THR A 130 -14.11 6.45 15.51
N ALA A 131 -13.17 6.87 14.64
CA ALA A 131 -13.43 7.65 13.45
C ALA A 131 -14.17 8.96 13.76
N ASN A 132 -14.97 9.48 12.83
CA ASN A 132 -15.80 10.68 13.05
C ASN A 132 -14.98 11.94 13.40
N PHE A 133 -13.83 12.13 12.71
CA PHE A 133 -12.90 13.24 12.94
C PHE A 133 -13.58 14.63 12.94
N ASP A 134 -14.61 14.83 12.11
CA ASP A 134 -15.41 16.06 12.04
C ASP A 134 -16.24 16.33 13.31
N LEU A 135 -16.50 15.31 14.12
CA LEU A 135 -17.22 15.41 15.39
C LEU A 135 -16.30 15.36 16.63
N TYR A 136 -15.12 14.76 16.53
CA TYR A 136 -14.22 14.54 17.68
C TYR A 136 -12.86 15.25 17.60
N GLY A 137 -12.33 15.49 16.41
CA GLY A 137 -10.96 15.96 16.19
C GLY A 137 -9.87 14.90 16.38
N ASP A 138 -10.23 13.66 16.73
CA ASP A 138 -9.36 12.49 16.74
C ASP A 138 -10.13 11.29 16.15
N ASP A 139 -9.43 10.44 15.39
CA ASP A 139 -9.95 9.21 14.79
C ASP A 139 -9.75 7.98 15.69
N PHE A 140 -8.94 8.10 16.75
CA PHE A 140 -8.52 6.96 17.57
C PHE A 140 -8.59 7.25 19.07
N GLN A 141 -9.02 6.25 19.84
CA GLN A 141 -9.04 6.33 21.30
C GLN A 141 -8.43 5.06 21.90
N TRP A 142 -7.53 5.24 22.88
CA TRP A 142 -7.11 4.16 23.76
C TRP A 142 -8.13 3.98 24.86
N VAL A 143 -8.57 2.74 25.08
CA VAL A 143 -9.38 2.33 26.23
C VAL A 143 -8.63 1.22 26.94
N ALA A 144 -8.43 1.35 28.24
CA ALA A 144 -7.86 0.30 29.07
C ALA A 144 -8.90 -0.75 29.45
N ASP A 145 -8.49 -2.00 29.61
CA ASP A 145 -9.45 -3.10 29.84
C ASP A 145 -10.22 -2.97 31.17
N PHE A 146 -9.68 -2.22 32.14
CA PHE A 146 -10.36 -1.88 33.40
C PHE A 146 -11.33 -0.68 33.30
N GLU A 147 -11.29 0.07 32.18
CA GLU A 147 -12.24 1.15 31.89
C GLU A 147 -13.49 0.60 31.17
N VAL A 148 -13.48 -0.66 30.73
CA VAL A 148 -14.57 -1.30 29.99
C VAL A 148 -15.58 -1.93 30.95
N GLU A 149 -16.83 -1.50 30.89
CA GLU A 149 -17.95 -2.17 31.57
C GLU A 149 -18.54 -3.28 30.67
N ASN A 150 -18.78 -2.98 29.39
CA ASN A 150 -19.46 -3.89 28.46
C ASN A 150 -19.05 -3.64 27.00
N ILE A 151 -19.03 -4.70 26.18
CA ILE A 151 -18.77 -4.63 24.73
C ILE A 151 -19.90 -5.29 23.98
N THR A 152 -20.57 -4.52 23.13
CA THR A 152 -21.66 -4.99 22.26
C THR A 152 -21.32 -4.77 20.79
N ARG A 153 -21.96 -5.51 19.89
CA ARG A 153 -21.84 -5.35 18.42
C ARG A 153 -23.22 -5.16 17.80
N PRO A 154 -23.82 -3.96 17.89
CA PRO A 154 -25.20 -3.75 17.44
C PRO A 154 -25.31 -3.86 15.92
N GLU A 155 -26.39 -4.47 15.43
CA GLU A 155 -26.58 -4.79 14.00
C GLU A 155 -26.83 -3.56 13.11
N ASP A 156 -27.23 -2.45 13.72
CA ASP A 156 -27.57 -1.16 13.08
C ASP A 156 -26.35 -0.26 12.81
N PHE A 157 -25.14 -0.68 13.18
CA PHE A 157 -23.90 0.06 12.92
C PHE A 157 -23.33 -0.19 11.51
N TYR A 158 -23.11 0.92 10.81
CA TYR A 158 -22.52 1.00 9.49
C TYR A 158 -21.14 1.66 9.55
N TYR A 159 -20.26 1.19 8.66
CA TYR A 159 -18.98 1.82 8.36
C TYR A 159 -19.11 2.58 7.05
N PHE A 160 -18.77 3.87 7.05
CA PHE A 160 -18.80 4.74 5.87
C PHE A 160 -17.39 5.25 5.54
N GLU A 161 -16.95 5.04 4.31
CA GLU A 161 -15.76 5.67 3.75
C GLU A 161 -16.20 6.94 3.01
N ARG A 162 -15.85 8.12 3.52
CA ARG A 162 -16.16 9.40 2.87
C ARG A 162 -15.01 9.89 1.99
N GLN A 163 -15.27 10.90 1.17
CA GLN A 163 -14.27 11.62 0.38
C GLN A 163 -13.51 12.67 1.21
N THR A 164 -14.16 13.18 2.27
CA THR A 164 -13.69 14.20 3.20
C THR A 164 -14.06 13.81 4.63
N TRP A 165 -13.22 14.22 5.59
CA TRP A 165 -13.32 13.85 7.01
C TRP A 165 -13.26 12.33 7.25
N GLY A 166 -12.60 11.63 6.33
CA GLY A 166 -12.28 10.22 6.43
C GLY A 166 -13.44 9.27 6.69
N VAL A 167 -13.32 8.45 7.74
CA VAL A 167 -14.29 7.40 8.05
C VAL A 167 -15.41 7.98 8.92
N PHE A 168 -16.65 7.53 8.69
CA PHE A 168 -17.73 7.69 9.67
C PHE A 168 -18.21 6.33 10.18
N ILE A 169 -18.42 6.23 11.49
CA ILE A 169 -18.93 5.06 12.21
C ILE A 169 -20.20 5.47 12.96
N GLY A 170 -21.30 4.79 12.67
CA GLY A 170 -22.59 5.08 13.29
C GLY A 170 -23.77 4.43 12.58
N ARG A 171 -24.96 4.95 12.85
CA ARG A 171 -26.26 4.50 12.36
C ARG A 171 -26.74 5.38 11.20
N ILE A 172 -27.80 4.93 10.52
CA ILE A 172 -28.52 5.75 9.54
C ILE A 172 -29.84 6.17 10.19
N ALA A 173 -30.02 7.47 10.44
CA ALA A 173 -31.23 8.02 11.03
C ALA A 173 -32.31 8.32 9.97
N GLY A 174 -31.91 8.59 8.73
CA GLY A 174 -32.82 8.90 7.63
C GLY A 174 -32.08 9.29 6.35
N MET A 175 -32.81 9.71 5.32
CA MET A 175 -32.23 10.15 4.04
C MET A 175 -33.10 11.17 3.34
N SER A 176 -32.50 12.01 2.49
CA SER A 176 -33.22 12.94 1.62
C SER A 176 -32.93 12.60 0.16
N ILE A 177 -33.98 12.31 -0.61
CA ILE A 177 -33.88 11.97 -2.04
C ILE A 177 -34.66 13.01 -2.84
N ASP A 178 -33.97 13.65 -3.79
CA ASP A 178 -34.49 14.79 -4.55
C ASP A 178 -35.00 15.96 -3.69
N GLY A 179 -34.49 16.08 -2.46
CA GLY A 179 -34.92 17.06 -1.46
C GLY A 179 -36.15 16.66 -0.64
N GLN A 180 -36.67 15.44 -0.81
CA GLN A 180 -37.74 14.88 0.03
C GLN A 180 -37.12 13.99 1.12
N GLU A 181 -37.39 14.32 2.38
CA GLU A 181 -37.01 13.48 3.52
C GLU A 181 -37.84 12.18 3.54
N MET A 182 -37.16 11.07 3.82
CA MET A 182 -37.76 9.75 3.95
C MET A 182 -36.96 8.88 4.94
N ASP A 183 -37.63 7.86 5.48
CA ASP A 183 -36.99 6.82 6.29
C ASP A 183 -35.92 6.07 5.47
N TYR A 184 -34.98 5.44 6.19
CA TYR A 184 -33.91 4.67 5.58
C TYR A 184 -34.42 3.45 4.80
N ASP A 185 -34.26 3.47 3.47
CA ASP A 185 -34.43 2.31 2.60
C ASP A 185 -33.05 1.84 2.05
N PRO A 186 -32.59 0.63 2.42
CA PRO A 186 -31.33 0.08 1.93
C PRO A 186 -31.23 -0.09 0.41
N ALA A 187 -32.34 -0.37 -0.27
CA ALA A 187 -32.39 -0.53 -1.73
C ALA A 187 -32.34 0.81 -2.44
N VAL A 188 -33.03 1.83 -1.93
CA VAL A 188 -32.94 3.21 -2.45
C VAL A 188 -31.53 3.76 -2.23
N LEU A 189 -30.97 3.63 -1.01
CA LEU A 189 -29.60 4.14 -0.74
C LEU A 189 -28.55 3.46 -1.64
N ARG A 190 -28.66 2.15 -1.90
CA ARG A 190 -27.75 1.46 -2.84
C ARG A 190 -27.89 1.97 -4.29
N ARG A 191 -29.11 2.27 -4.73
CA ARG A 191 -29.39 2.81 -6.07
C ARG A 191 -28.82 4.22 -6.21
N GLU A 192 -29.13 5.10 -5.27
CA GLU A 192 -28.69 6.50 -5.31
C GLU A 192 -27.19 6.64 -5.07
N GLN A 193 -26.58 5.80 -4.23
CA GLN A 193 -25.12 5.78 -4.09
C GLN A 193 -24.43 5.37 -5.39
N ARG A 194 -24.94 4.36 -6.12
CA ARG A 194 -24.41 4.03 -7.45
C ARG A 194 -24.51 5.21 -8.41
N ALA A 195 -25.68 5.85 -8.49
CA ALA A 195 -25.89 7.02 -9.34
C ALA A 195 -24.97 8.19 -8.97
N ALA A 196 -24.77 8.45 -7.68
CA ALA A 196 -23.83 9.46 -7.19
C ALA A 196 -22.36 9.10 -7.51
N ARG A 197 -21.99 7.81 -7.51
CA ARG A 197 -20.67 7.34 -7.98
C ARG A 197 -20.48 7.49 -9.49
N ASP A 198 -21.54 7.37 -10.29
CA ASP A 198 -21.52 7.70 -11.73
C ASP A 198 -21.32 9.21 -11.93
N ARG A 199 -22.09 10.06 -11.25
CA ARG A 199 -21.97 11.53 -11.27
C ARG A 199 -20.60 12.01 -10.82
N PHE A 200 -20.04 11.43 -9.75
CA PHE A 200 -18.68 11.71 -9.29
C PHE A 200 -17.62 11.36 -10.36
N ARG A 201 -17.78 10.24 -11.08
CA ARG A 201 -16.89 9.87 -12.19
C ARG A 201 -17.00 10.84 -13.37
N GLU A 202 -18.19 11.33 -13.68
CA GLU A 202 -18.41 12.36 -14.71
C GLU A 202 -17.70 13.67 -14.34
N ILE A 203 -17.93 14.19 -13.12
CA ILE A 203 -17.21 15.37 -12.60
C ILE A 203 -15.70 15.17 -12.72
N ARG A 204 -15.17 14.02 -12.30
CA ARG A 204 -13.71 13.80 -12.30
C ARG A 204 -13.11 13.70 -13.70
N ARG A 205 -13.87 13.18 -14.69
CA ARG A 205 -13.47 13.20 -16.11
C ARG A 205 -13.41 14.63 -16.64
N ILE A 206 -14.44 15.43 -16.37
CA ILE A 206 -14.50 16.83 -16.81
C ILE A 206 -13.34 17.62 -16.19
N GLU A 207 -13.16 17.56 -14.87
CA GLU A 207 -12.11 18.29 -14.14
C GLU A 207 -10.69 17.93 -14.61
N ARG A 208 -10.37 16.63 -14.71
CA ARG A 208 -8.99 16.19 -15.01
C ARG A 208 -8.66 16.16 -16.49
N SER A 209 -9.57 15.66 -17.33
CA SER A 209 -9.26 15.39 -18.74
C SER A 209 -9.69 16.54 -19.63
N GLU A 210 -10.91 17.04 -19.46
CA GLU A 210 -11.51 17.99 -20.40
C GLU A 210 -11.05 19.42 -20.08
N ILE A 211 -11.23 19.86 -18.82
CA ILE A 211 -10.69 21.13 -18.29
C ILE A 211 -9.16 21.11 -18.27
N GLY A 212 -8.54 19.98 -17.91
CA GLY A 212 -7.07 19.83 -17.95
C GLY A 212 -6.49 20.06 -19.34
N ARG A 213 -7.11 19.50 -20.39
CA ARG A 213 -6.74 19.73 -21.80
C ARG A 213 -6.87 21.21 -22.17
N ILE A 214 -7.98 21.87 -21.80
CA ILE A 214 -8.22 23.29 -22.09
C ILE A 214 -7.17 24.17 -21.40
N ASN A 215 -6.87 23.91 -20.11
CA ASN A 215 -5.83 24.64 -19.39
C ASN A 215 -4.46 24.50 -20.06
N HIS A 216 -4.09 23.31 -20.55
CA HIS A 216 -2.88 23.12 -21.35
C HIS A 216 -2.93 23.80 -22.73
N GLN A 217 -4.11 23.99 -23.33
CA GLN A 217 -4.25 24.79 -24.56
C GLN A 217 -4.05 26.28 -24.27
N ILE A 218 -4.74 26.83 -23.27
CA ILE A 218 -4.62 28.23 -22.85
C ILE A 218 -3.16 28.57 -22.47
N GLU A 219 -2.47 27.68 -21.75
CA GLU A 219 -1.08 27.94 -21.36
C GLU A 219 -0.11 27.88 -22.56
N ARG A 220 -0.39 27.06 -23.59
CA ARG A 220 0.39 27.09 -24.84
C ARG A 220 0.20 28.39 -25.61
N GLU A 221 -1.02 28.92 -25.67
CA GLU A 221 -1.32 30.23 -26.28
C GLU A 221 -0.62 31.36 -25.52
N ARG A 222 -0.70 31.40 -24.18
CA ARG A 222 0.04 32.37 -23.34
C ARG A 222 1.56 32.32 -23.57
N LEU A 223 2.13 31.12 -23.71
CA LEU A 223 3.55 30.95 -24.04
C LEU A 223 3.87 31.42 -25.47
N ALA A 224 2.93 31.31 -26.43
CA ALA A 224 3.08 31.85 -27.78
C ALA A 224 3.05 33.39 -27.78
N GLN A 225 2.07 34.01 -27.10
CA GLN A 225 2.02 35.47 -26.89
C GLN A 225 3.32 36.00 -26.26
N ARG A 226 3.82 35.33 -25.22
CA ARG A 226 5.07 35.70 -24.54
C ARG A 226 6.30 35.57 -25.45
N ARG A 227 6.34 34.60 -26.37
CA ARG A 227 7.42 34.47 -27.36
C ARG A 227 7.37 35.59 -28.41
N ALA A 228 6.18 35.94 -28.90
CA ALA A 228 6.01 37.02 -29.87
C ALA A 228 6.51 38.37 -29.32
N LEU A 229 6.11 38.72 -28.09
CA LEU A 229 6.56 39.93 -27.39
C LEU A 229 8.08 39.95 -27.14
N LEU A 230 8.69 38.79 -26.86
CA LEU A 230 10.15 38.69 -26.70
C LEU A 230 10.90 38.86 -28.02
N GLN A 231 10.33 38.40 -29.15
CA GLN A 231 10.90 38.63 -30.47
C GLN A 231 10.80 40.09 -30.89
N GLU A 232 9.65 40.74 -30.66
CA GLU A 232 9.47 42.18 -30.89
C GLU A 232 10.49 43.01 -30.10
N GLY A 233 10.63 42.76 -28.79
CA GLY A 233 11.60 43.46 -27.95
C GLY A 233 13.07 43.19 -28.32
N GLN A 234 13.39 42.03 -28.91
CA GLN A 234 14.72 41.76 -29.46
C GLN A 234 14.99 42.50 -30.78
N ILE A 235 13.97 42.70 -31.61
CA ILE A 235 14.07 43.45 -32.86
C ILE A 235 14.25 44.94 -32.59
N GLN A 236 13.49 45.52 -31.64
CA GLN A 236 13.65 46.92 -31.21
C GLN A 236 15.04 47.25 -30.64
N LEU A 237 15.73 46.27 -30.05
CA LEU A 237 17.12 46.40 -29.60
C LEU A 237 18.15 46.30 -30.75
N GLY A 238 17.72 46.00 -31.98
CA GLY A 238 18.55 45.71 -33.14
C GLY A 238 18.70 46.85 -34.17
N GLU A 239 18.05 47.99 -33.94
CA GLU A 239 18.23 49.27 -34.66
C GLU A 239 17.81 49.28 -36.16
N THR A 240 16.53 49.55 -36.45
CA THR A 240 16.07 50.25 -37.70
C THR A 240 14.57 50.58 -37.65
N ALA A 241 14.21 51.88 -37.73
CA ALA A 241 12.83 52.34 -37.51
C ALA A 241 11.76 51.74 -38.45
N ASP A 242 12.08 51.48 -39.72
CA ASP A 242 11.14 50.84 -40.67
C ASP A 242 10.89 49.34 -40.35
N VAL A 243 11.82 48.70 -39.63
CA VAL A 243 11.69 47.29 -39.20
C VAL A 243 10.85 47.19 -37.93
N ASP A 244 10.90 48.20 -37.06
CA ASP A 244 10.13 48.26 -35.81
C ASP A 244 8.61 48.23 -36.06
N ASP A 245 8.10 49.03 -37.02
CA ASP A 245 6.68 49.06 -37.39
C ASP A 245 6.20 47.71 -37.98
N MET A 246 7.02 47.06 -38.82
CA MET A 246 6.70 45.75 -39.38
C MET A 246 6.71 44.64 -38.31
N ALA A 247 7.67 44.70 -37.37
CA ALA A 247 7.76 43.75 -36.27
C ALA A 247 6.57 43.89 -35.30
N ALA A 248 6.19 45.13 -34.97
CA ALA A 248 5.03 45.43 -34.12
C ALA A 248 3.70 45.01 -34.77
N GLN A 249 3.54 45.16 -36.10
CA GLN A 249 2.35 44.66 -36.80
C GLN A 249 2.31 43.13 -36.84
N ALA A 250 3.45 42.47 -37.04
CA ALA A 250 3.53 41.01 -37.03
C ALA A 250 3.23 40.41 -35.64
N SER A 251 3.77 41.01 -34.56
CA SER A 251 3.45 40.58 -33.20
C SER A 251 1.98 40.86 -32.85
N ALA A 252 1.43 42.03 -33.20
CA ALA A 252 0.03 42.37 -32.99
C ALA A 252 -0.94 41.37 -33.64
N GLY A 253 -0.63 40.90 -34.87
CA GLY A 253 -1.42 39.87 -35.55
C GLY A 253 -1.44 38.54 -34.79
N VAL A 254 -0.27 38.07 -34.32
CA VAL A 254 -0.14 36.83 -33.54
C VAL A 254 -0.83 36.97 -32.17
N LEU A 255 -0.73 38.14 -31.53
CA LEU A 255 -1.39 38.43 -30.26
C LEU A 255 -2.91 38.41 -30.40
N ALA A 256 -3.47 39.05 -31.43
CA ALA A 256 -4.90 39.06 -31.69
C ALA A 256 -5.45 37.65 -32.00
N GLU A 257 -4.76 36.87 -32.84
CA GLU A 257 -5.15 35.50 -33.16
C GLU A 257 -5.10 34.57 -31.94
N SER A 258 -4.05 34.68 -31.12
CA SER A 258 -3.90 33.91 -29.89
C SER A 258 -4.90 34.34 -28.80
N GLN A 259 -5.24 35.63 -28.73
CA GLN A 259 -6.28 36.14 -27.84
C GLN A 259 -7.66 35.58 -28.20
N ALA A 260 -8.02 35.58 -29.49
CA ALA A 260 -9.26 34.95 -29.97
C ALA A 260 -9.33 33.45 -29.61
N ARG A 261 -8.23 32.70 -29.82
CA ARG A 261 -8.14 31.30 -29.37
C ARG A 261 -8.33 31.13 -27.86
N ILE A 262 -7.79 32.02 -27.05
CA ILE A 262 -7.96 31.99 -25.58
C ILE A 262 -9.42 32.27 -25.21
N GLU A 263 -10.10 33.18 -25.90
CA GLU A 263 -11.52 33.50 -25.68
C GLU A 263 -12.44 32.31 -26.02
N ASP A 264 -12.21 31.64 -27.16
CA ASP A 264 -12.90 30.39 -27.53
C ASP A 264 -12.70 29.29 -26.47
N LEU A 265 -11.46 29.08 -26.03
CA LEU A 265 -11.12 28.10 -24.98
C LEU A 265 -11.73 28.46 -23.62
N GLN A 266 -11.87 29.74 -23.31
CA GLN A 266 -12.57 30.19 -22.10
C GLN A 266 -14.09 29.95 -22.19
N ALA A 267 -14.68 30.06 -23.38
CA ALA A 267 -16.08 29.69 -23.61
C ALA A 267 -16.29 28.17 -23.43
N GLU A 268 -15.42 27.32 -24.01
CA GLU A 268 -15.43 25.87 -23.76
C GLU A 268 -15.33 25.55 -22.26
N PHE A 269 -14.39 26.20 -21.55
CA PHE A 269 -14.21 26.03 -20.11
C PHE A 269 -15.47 26.37 -19.32
N GLN A 270 -16.15 27.48 -19.65
CA GLN A 270 -17.38 27.90 -18.97
C GLN A 270 -18.52 26.88 -19.14
N VAL A 271 -18.67 26.27 -20.32
CA VAL A 271 -19.66 25.21 -20.56
C VAL A 271 -19.38 23.98 -19.69
N LEU A 272 -18.13 23.53 -19.62
CA LEU A 272 -17.74 22.41 -18.76
C LEU A 272 -17.91 22.73 -17.27
N GLN A 273 -17.58 23.95 -16.84
CA GLN A 273 -17.76 24.38 -15.46
C GLN A 273 -19.24 24.48 -15.08
N ALA A 274 -20.10 24.93 -15.99
CA ALA A 274 -21.56 24.92 -15.81
C ALA A 274 -22.08 23.48 -15.65
N ARG A 275 -21.61 22.53 -16.46
CA ARG A 275 -21.96 21.10 -16.32
C ARG A 275 -21.54 20.51 -14.98
N VAL A 276 -20.33 20.80 -14.49
CA VAL A 276 -19.90 20.36 -13.15
C VAL A 276 -20.79 20.97 -12.06
N ASN A 277 -21.17 22.24 -12.20
CA ASN A 277 -22.04 22.92 -11.24
C ASN A 277 -23.48 22.35 -11.24
N GLU A 278 -24.01 21.95 -12.41
CA GLU A 278 -25.31 21.27 -12.55
C GLU A 278 -25.32 19.91 -11.83
N ILE A 279 -24.27 19.11 -12.02
CA ILE A 279 -24.15 17.79 -11.36
C ILE A 279 -24.05 17.97 -9.83
N ARG A 280 -23.22 18.91 -9.36
CA ARG A 280 -23.12 19.25 -7.92
C ARG A 280 -24.43 19.80 -7.35
N ALA A 281 -25.18 20.59 -8.14
CA ALA A 281 -26.51 21.07 -7.74
C ALA A 281 -27.52 19.93 -7.62
N THR A 282 -27.39 18.90 -8.47
CA THR A 282 -28.16 17.66 -8.35
C THR A 282 -27.79 16.93 -7.06
N ASP A 283 -26.50 16.65 -6.82
CA ASP A 283 -26.01 15.88 -5.66
C ASP A 283 -26.39 16.49 -4.30
N ARG A 284 -26.46 17.83 -4.18
CA ARG A 284 -26.96 18.51 -2.97
C ARG A 284 -28.38 18.12 -2.53
N ARG A 285 -29.17 17.51 -3.42
CA ARG A 285 -30.54 17.02 -3.14
C ARG A 285 -30.58 15.55 -2.73
N PHE A 286 -29.43 14.88 -2.65
CA PHE A 286 -29.27 13.47 -2.30
C PHE A 286 -28.37 13.37 -1.09
N THR A 287 -28.95 13.36 0.12
CA THR A 287 -28.22 13.30 1.39
C THR A 287 -28.63 12.09 2.21
N VAL A 288 -27.79 11.69 3.16
CA VAL A 288 -28.11 10.68 4.16
C VAL A 288 -27.80 11.24 5.54
N THR A 289 -28.72 11.07 6.49
CA THR A 289 -28.53 11.52 7.88
C THR A 289 -27.92 10.37 8.66
N LEU A 290 -26.70 10.57 9.13
CA LEU A 290 -25.92 9.59 9.88
C LEU A 290 -25.85 10.01 11.34
N GLU A 291 -26.03 9.06 12.25
CA GLU A 291 -26.04 9.29 13.69
C GLU A 291 -24.88 8.55 14.37
N GLU A 292 -24.09 9.29 15.12
CA GLU A 292 -22.95 8.80 15.90
C GLU A 292 -23.43 8.18 17.24
N VAL A 293 -22.63 7.37 17.95
CA VAL A 293 -23.09 6.66 19.16
C VAL A 293 -23.54 7.60 20.30
N GLY A 294 -23.01 8.82 20.37
CA GLY A 294 -23.48 9.90 21.25
C GLY A 294 -24.75 10.62 20.78
N GLY A 295 -25.44 10.15 19.73
CA GLY A 295 -26.67 10.74 19.20
C GLY A 295 -26.48 12.00 18.36
N ARG A 296 -25.23 12.41 18.09
CA ARG A 296 -24.93 13.55 17.21
C ARG A 296 -25.11 13.15 15.75
N GLN A 297 -25.78 13.98 14.99
CA GLN A 297 -26.10 13.71 13.58
C GLN A 297 -25.31 14.59 12.62
N ILE A 298 -24.96 14.02 11.47
CA ILE A 298 -24.44 14.73 10.30
C ILE A 298 -25.24 14.36 9.05
N THR A 299 -25.29 15.23 8.05
CA THR A 299 -26.07 15.00 6.83
C THR A 299 -25.19 15.17 5.57
N PRO A 300 -24.22 14.27 5.32
CA PRO A 300 -23.41 14.31 4.10
C PRO A 300 -24.24 14.06 2.83
N GLU A 301 -23.80 14.65 1.73
CA GLU A 301 -24.26 14.27 0.39
C GLU A 301 -23.85 12.82 0.10
N ILE A 302 -24.72 12.04 -0.56
CA ILE A 302 -24.46 10.66 -0.94
C ILE A 302 -23.27 10.56 -1.94
N SER A 303 -22.99 11.63 -2.69
CA SER A 303 -21.80 11.80 -3.55
C SER A 303 -20.47 11.74 -2.79
N GLN A 304 -20.46 12.17 -1.52
CA GLN A 304 -19.29 12.13 -0.65
C GLN A 304 -19.03 10.73 -0.09
N ILE A 305 -19.93 9.76 -0.26
CA ILE A 305 -19.76 8.39 0.23
C ILE A 305 -19.12 7.52 -0.86
N VAL A 306 -17.86 7.14 -0.62
CA VAL A 306 -17.11 6.22 -1.49
C VAL A 306 -17.66 4.80 -1.36
N ARG A 307 -17.89 4.36 -0.12
CA ARG A 307 -18.28 3.00 0.24
C ARG A 307 -19.03 3.02 1.56
N TYR A 308 -19.99 2.11 1.74
CA TYR A 308 -20.57 1.84 3.06
C TYR A 308 -20.99 0.37 3.19
N PHE A 309 -21.02 -0.15 4.42
CA PHE A 309 -21.48 -1.51 4.73
C PHE A 309 -21.88 -1.66 6.20
N PRO A 310 -22.84 -2.54 6.55
CA PRO A 310 -23.20 -2.82 7.94
C PRO A 310 -22.14 -3.72 8.57
N ALA A 311 -21.27 -3.19 9.43
CA ALA A 311 -20.03 -3.87 9.82
C ALA A 311 -20.25 -5.18 10.60
N ASN A 312 -21.38 -5.28 11.29
CA ASN A 312 -21.69 -6.38 12.20
C ASN A 312 -22.52 -7.50 11.56
N THR A 313 -23.22 -7.25 10.45
CA THR A 313 -24.09 -8.24 9.78
C THR A 313 -23.57 -8.71 8.40
N ILE A 314 -22.48 -8.13 7.87
CA ILE A 314 -21.89 -8.58 6.59
C ILE A 314 -21.41 -10.04 6.60
N GLY A 315 -21.79 -10.78 5.55
CA GLY A 315 -21.37 -12.16 5.33
C GLY A 315 -19.89 -12.27 4.93
N VAL A 316 -19.34 -13.49 5.01
CA VAL A 316 -17.93 -13.75 4.65
C VAL A 316 -17.64 -13.45 3.18
N LEU A 317 -18.60 -13.74 2.28
CA LEU A 317 -18.48 -13.41 0.85
C LEU A 317 -18.43 -11.89 0.61
N ASP A 318 -19.25 -11.12 1.33
CA ASP A 318 -19.23 -9.65 1.26
C ASP A 318 -17.92 -9.08 1.81
N LYS A 319 -17.38 -9.64 2.91
CA LYS A 319 -16.06 -9.28 3.44
C LYS A 319 -14.95 -9.48 2.40
N ILE A 320 -14.97 -10.61 1.67
CA ILE A 320 -14.02 -10.88 0.58
C ILE A 320 -14.21 -9.88 -0.57
N GLY A 321 -15.44 -9.59 -0.98
CA GLY A 321 -15.74 -8.59 -2.01
C GLY A 321 -15.24 -7.18 -1.64
N ILE A 322 -15.50 -6.74 -0.42
CA ILE A 322 -15.02 -5.45 0.12
C ILE A 322 -13.49 -5.43 0.17
N TYR A 323 -12.86 -6.52 0.64
CA TYR A 323 -11.39 -6.65 0.71
C TYR A 323 -10.74 -6.52 -0.68
N VAL A 324 -11.22 -7.26 -1.69
CA VAL A 324 -10.72 -7.16 -3.07
C VAL A 324 -10.94 -5.75 -3.63
N ALA A 325 -12.11 -5.15 -3.39
CA ALA A 325 -12.39 -3.79 -3.84
C ALA A 325 -11.56 -2.71 -3.11
N ARG A 326 -11.12 -2.94 -1.86
CA ARG A 326 -10.17 -2.05 -1.15
C ARG A 326 -8.77 -2.20 -1.72
N TRP A 327 -8.32 -3.43 -1.97
CA TRP A 327 -7.03 -3.70 -2.62
C TRP A 327 -6.92 -3.10 -4.02
N TRP A 328 -7.99 -3.23 -4.82
CA TRP A 328 -8.04 -2.64 -6.15
C TRP A 328 -8.01 -1.11 -6.08
N GLU A 329 -8.83 -0.49 -5.21
CA GLU A 329 -8.77 0.96 -4.98
C GLU A 329 -7.37 1.41 -4.54
N PHE A 330 -6.74 0.70 -3.60
CA PHE A 330 -5.41 1.04 -3.11
C PHE A 330 -4.34 1.05 -4.22
N VAL A 331 -4.39 0.11 -5.15
CA VAL A 331 -3.41 0.01 -6.25
C VAL A 331 -3.76 0.92 -7.43
N SER A 332 -5.05 1.09 -7.77
CA SER A 332 -5.48 1.78 -9.00
C SER A 332 -5.96 3.22 -8.80
N ALA A 333 -6.29 3.65 -7.58
CA ALA A 333 -6.74 5.01 -7.31
C ALA A 333 -5.58 5.94 -6.94
N GLU A 334 -5.88 7.23 -6.95
CA GLU A 334 -5.02 8.28 -6.43
C GLU A 334 -5.24 8.50 -4.93
N PRO A 335 -4.27 9.12 -4.23
CA PRO A 335 -4.41 9.42 -2.82
C PRO A 335 -5.53 10.44 -2.56
N ARG A 336 -6.21 10.24 -1.44
CA ARG A 336 -7.19 11.15 -0.85
C ARG A 336 -6.62 11.68 0.47
N GLU A 337 -7.12 12.83 0.93
CA GLU A 337 -6.85 13.38 2.27
C GLU A 337 -5.35 13.40 2.66
N ALA A 338 -4.53 14.17 1.95
CA ALA A 338 -3.09 14.28 2.24
C ALA A 338 -2.32 12.93 2.29
N ASN A 339 -2.78 11.94 1.53
CA ASN A 339 -2.26 10.56 1.46
C ASN A 339 -2.62 9.67 2.67
N THR A 340 -3.59 10.04 3.51
CA THR A 340 -4.10 9.15 4.58
C THR A 340 -5.12 8.13 4.06
N GLN A 341 -5.77 8.41 2.92
CA GLN A 341 -6.80 7.57 2.32
C GLN A 341 -6.62 7.37 0.81
N GLY A 342 -7.43 6.49 0.21
CA GLY A 342 -7.43 6.23 -1.23
C GLY A 342 -6.29 5.31 -1.68
N GLY A 343 -5.74 5.57 -2.87
CA GLY A 343 -4.72 4.73 -3.49
C GLY A 343 -3.34 5.37 -3.63
N VAL A 344 -2.37 4.56 -4.02
CA VAL A 344 -0.94 4.90 -4.10
C VAL A 344 -0.39 4.84 -5.53
N LEU A 345 -1.27 4.83 -6.55
CA LEU A 345 -0.89 4.67 -7.96
C LEU A 345 0.28 5.57 -8.41
N PRO A 346 0.33 6.88 -8.11
CA PRO A 346 1.44 7.74 -8.55
C PRO A 346 2.79 7.33 -7.95
N ALA A 347 2.82 6.88 -6.69
CA ALA A 347 4.03 6.45 -6.00
C ALA A 347 4.54 5.10 -6.51
N ILE A 348 3.63 4.14 -6.75
CA ILE A 348 3.96 2.86 -7.39
C ILE A 348 4.53 3.10 -8.78
N PHE A 349 3.87 3.93 -9.60
CA PHE A 349 4.32 4.23 -10.96
C PHE A 349 5.71 4.86 -10.96
N GLY A 350 5.97 5.87 -10.11
CA GLY A 350 7.28 6.50 -9.99
C GLY A 350 8.39 5.51 -9.62
N THR A 351 8.13 4.64 -8.63
CA THR A 351 9.09 3.63 -8.17
C THR A 351 9.38 2.57 -9.24
N VAL A 352 8.34 2.07 -9.90
CA VAL A 352 8.46 1.06 -10.97
C VAL A 352 9.17 1.66 -12.19
N ALA A 353 8.83 2.89 -12.60
CA ALA A 353 9.49 3.57 -13.72
C ALA A 353 10.99 3.80 -13.44
N MET A 354 11.34 4.28 -12.24
CA MET A 354 12.75 4.45 -11.84
C MET A 354 13.51 3.13 -11.79
N THR A 355 12.88 2.06 -11.29
CA THR A 355 13.49 0.73 -11.20
C THR A 355 13.69 0.12 -12.60
N LEU A 356 12.69 0.22 -13.49
CA LEU A 356 12.80 -0.22 -14.87
C LEU A 356 13.87 0.56 -15.64
N LEU A 357 13.94 1.88 -15.43
CA LEU A 357 15.01 2.72 -15.99
C LEU A 357 16.38 2.25 -15.51
N MET A 358 16.54 2.01 -14.20
CA MET A 358 17.78 1.44 -13.64
C MET A 358 18.12 0.08 -14.27
N VAL A 359 17.15 -0.83 -14.43
CA VAL A 359 17.38 -2.14 -15.05
C VAL A 359 17.80 -1.98 -16.52
N VAL A 360 17.12 -1.13 -17.29
CA VAL A 360 17.41 -0.89 -18.72
C VAL A 360 18.81 -0.31 -18.92
N PHE A 361 19.29 0.58 -18.05
CA PHE A 361 20.64 1.14 -18.15
C PHE A 361 21.72 0.24 -17.51
N VAL A 362 21.52 -0.28 -16.30
CA VAL A 362 22.55 -0.99 -15.53
C VAL A 362 22.73 -2.44 -16.00
N ALA A 363 21.66 -3.16 -16.36
CA ALA A 363 21.78 -4.58 -16.72
C ALA A 363 22.65 -4.81 -17.98
N PRO A 364 22.54 -4.02 -19.07
CA PRO A 364 23.46 -4.12 -20.20
C PRO A 364 24.92 -3.88 -19.82
N PHE A 365 25.24 -2.87 -19.00
CA PHE A 365 26.61 -2.67 -18.52
C PHE A 365 27.12 -3.85 -17.69
N GLY A 366 26.29 -4.41 -16.82
CA GLY A 366 26.61 -5.62 -16.06
C GLY A 366 26.91 -6.83 -16.94
N VAL A 367 26.07 -7.09 -17.95
CA VAL A 367 26.27 -8.18 -18.92
C VAL A 367 27.52 -7.97 -19.77
N ILE A 368 27.76 -6.75 -20.26
CA ILE A 368 28.98 -6.40 -21.01
C ILE A 368 30.23 -6.61 -20.15
N THR A 369 30.20 -6.20 -18.89
CA THR A 369 31.33 -6.40 -17.95
C THR A 369 31.57 -7.87 -17.67
N ALA A 370 30.51 -8.66 -17.45
CA ALA A 370 30.62 -10.10 -17.22
C ALA A 370 31.16 -10.86 -18.44
N LEU A 371 30.71 -10.51 -19.65
CA LEU A 371 31.25 -11.05 -20.90
C LEU A 371 32.71 -10.63 -21.09
N TYR A 372 33.04 -9.35 -20.88
CA TYR A 372 34.42 -8.86 -21.00
C TYR A 372 35.39 -9.59 -20.06
N LEU A 373 35.00 -9.76 -18.79
CA LEU A 373 35.81 -10.52 -17.84
C LEU A 373 35.93 -11.99 -18.23
N ARG A 374 34.86 -12.62 -18.74
CA ARG A 374 34.90 -14.03 -19.16
C ARG A 374 35.75 -14.27 -20.40
N GLU A 375 35.70 -13.36 -21.38
CA GLU A 375 36.33 -13.53 -22.70
C GLU A 375 37.78 -12.99 -22.72
N TYR A 376 38.06 -11.90 -21.98
CA TYR A 376 39.33 -11.17 -22.06
C TYR A 376 40.15 -11.16 -20.76
N ALA A 377 39.58 -11.47 -19.59
CA ALA A 377 40.41 -11.68 -18.40
C ALA A 377 41.05 -13.08 -18.47
N LYS A 378 42.31 -13.13 -18.90
CA LYS A 378 43.11 -14.36 -18.84
C LYS A 378 43.12 -14.90 -17.42
N GLN A 379 42.84 -16.20 -17.27
CA GLN A 379 43.07 -16.93 -16.03
C GLN A 379 44.55 -16.80 -15.64
N GLY A 380 44.78 -16.16 -14.48
CA GLY A 380 46.09 -16.05 -13.84
C GLY A 380 46.30 -17.17 -12.82
#